data_AF-A0A977QQ34-F1
#
_entry.id   AF-A0A977QQ34-F1
#
_cell.length_a   1.000
_cell.length_b   1.000
_cell.length_c   1.000
_cell.angle_alpha   90.00
_cell.angle_beta   90.00
_cell.angle_gamma   90.00
#
_symmetry.space_group_name_H-M   'P 1'
#
loop_
_entity.id
_entity.type
_entity.pdbx_description
1 polymer ?
#
loop_
_entity_poly.entity_id
_entity_poly.type
_entity_poly.pdbx_seq_one_letter_code
_entity_poly.pdbx_strand_id
1 'polypeptide(L)'
;AIDRAMKLKGAGNRAFHAGEYDKAITLYNEAIEACPQDRPIDLATFYQNRSACYEKREMWEQVKEDCTFALKLNEKYVKAFLRRSRAAEKSGDLVLALEDVTSACILERFQVQSSLVNADRILKALGRQHAREALAKRRPVMPSKHFIKTYFSAFSEDPIAKINVDDKATNGFAKAKRALDAQDYESVV
;
A
#
# COMPACT_ATOMS: atom_id res chain seq x y z
N ALA A 1 -13.99 -29.41 -27.47
CA ALA A 1 -14.31 -28.47 -26.38
C ALA A 1 -13.28 -27.34 -26.32
N ILE A 2 -11.99 -27.63 -26.10
CA ILE A 2 -10.92 -26.62 -26.04
C ILE A 2 -10.79 -25.78 -27.32
N ASP A 3 -10.94 -26.35 -28.51
CA ASP A 3 -10.85 -25.59 -29.78
C ASP A 3 -11.91 -24.49 -29.89
N ARG A 4 -13.10 -24.73 -29.33
CA ARG A 4 -14.17 -23.73 -29.27
C ARG A 4 -13.77 -22.59 -28.35
N ALA A 5 -13.27 -22.90 -27.15
CA ALA A 5 -12.80 -21.90 -26.20
C ALA A 5 -11.64 -21.05 -26.78
N MET A 6 -10.71 -21.68 -27.50
CA MET A 6 -9.60 -20.98 -28.14
C MET A 6 -10.05 -20.06 -29.29
N LYS A 7 -11.04 -20.48 -30.09
CA LYS A 7 -11.66 -19.60 -31.11
C LYS A 7 -12.34 -18.39 -30.47
N LEU A 8 -13.08 -18.61 -29.39
CA LEU A 8 -13.75 -17.54 -28.63
C LEU A 8 -12.73 -16.57 -28.02
N LYS A 9 -11.66 -17.08 -27.41
CA LYS A 9 -10.53 -16.27 -26.94
C LYS A 9 -9.90 -15.46 -28.08
N GLY A 10 -9.72 -16.07 -29.26
CA GLY A 10 -9.22 -15.37 -30.44
C GLY A 10 -10.14 -14.23 -30.89
N ALA A 11 -11.45 -14.44 -30.87
CA ALA A 11 -12.44 -13.40 -31.15
C ALA A 11 -12.44 -12.31 -30.08
N GLY A 12 -12.37 -12.68 -28.80
CA GLY A 12 -12.25 -11.74 -27.67
C GLY A 12 -11.02 -10.87 -27.79
N ASN A 13 -9.86 -11.44 -28.16
CA ASN A 13 -8.64 -10.67 -28.41
C ASN A 13 -8.82 -9.63 -29.52
N ARG A 14 -9.49 -10.00 -30.63
CA ARG A 14 -9.79 -9.05 -31.72
C ARG A 14 -10.70 -7.92 -31.25
N ALA A 15 -11.76 -8.24 -30.51
CA ALA A 15 -12.67 -7.26 -29.93
C ALA A 15 -11.94 -6.32 -28.94
N PHE A 16 -11.06 -6.86 -28.10
CA PHE A 16 -10.23 -6.07 -27.18
C PHE A 16 -9.33 -5.09 -27.92
N HIS A 17 -8.66 -5.52 -28.99
CA HIS A 17 -7.82 -4.66 -29.82
C HIS A 17 -8.64 -3.61 -30.60
N ALA A 18 -9.90 -3.90 -30.92
CA ALA A 18 -10.84 -2.95 -31.52
C ALA A 18 -11.46 -1.96 -30.50
N GLY A 19 -11.17 -2.11 -29.20
CA GLY A 19 -11.77 -1.27 -28.15
C GLY A 19 -13.18 -1.68 -27.75
N GLU A 20 -13.71 -2.77 -28.30
CA GLU A 20 -15.03 -3.32 -27.98
C GLU A 20 -14.99 -4.16 -26.69
N TYR A 21 -14.73 -3.52 -25.54
CA TYR A 21 -14.46 -4.23 -24.29
C TYR A 21 -15.62 -5.08 -23.77
N ASP A 22 -16.86 -4.60 -23.87
CA ASP A 22 -18.04 -5.35 -23.38
C ASP A 22 -18.29 -6.62 -24.21
N LYS A 23 -18.06 -6.53 -25.52
CA LYS A 23 -18.09 -7.68 -26.42
C LYS A 23 -16.94 -8.65 -26.14
N ALA A 24 -15.73 -8.12 -25.88
CA ALA A 24 -14.59 -8.95 -25.49
C ALA A 24 -14.86 -9.71 -24.19
N ILE A 25 -15.46 -9.06 -23.18
CA ILE A 25 -15.89 -9.69 -21.93
C ILE A 25 -16.86 -10.84 -22.20
N THR A 26 -17.89 -10.60 -23.02
CA THR A 26 -18.86 -11.64 -23.40
C THR A 26 -18.18 -12.84 -24.06
N LEU A 27 -17.29 -12.59 -25.02
CA LEU A 27 -16.53 -13.64 -25.70
C LEU A 27 -15.58 -14.40 -24.76
N TYR A 28 -14.96 -13.74 -23.79
CA TYR A 28 -14.14 -14.40 -22.78
C TYR A 28 -14.98 -15.20 -21.77
N ASN A 29 -16.19 -14.76 -21.42
CA ASN A 29 -17.13 -15.53 -20.60
C ASN A 29 -17.49 -16.84 -21.30
N GLU A 30 -17.88 -16.77 -22.58
CA GLU A 30 -18.16 -17.97 -23.37
C GLU A 30 -16.92 -18.87 -23.50
N ALA A 31 -15.71 -18.29 -23.60
CA ALA A 31 -14.47 -19.07 -23.63
C ALA A 31 -14.20 -19.80 -22.30
N ILE A 32 -14.48 -19.15 -21.16
CA ILE A 32 -14.37 -19.72 -19.82
C ILE A 32 -15.36 -20.88 -19.66
N GLU A 33 -16.62 -20.71 -20.07
CA GLU A 33 -17.65 -21.75 -20.01
C GLU A 33 -17.35 -22.94 -20.93
N ALA A 34 -16.79 -22.68 -22.11
CA ALA A 34 -16.41 -23.72 -23.05
C ALA A 34 -15.09 -24.43 -22.70
N CYS A 35 -14.33 -23.91 -21.74
CA CYS A 35 -13.02 -24.45 -21.36
C CYS A 35 -13.19 -25.75 -20.54
N PRO A 36 -12.56 -26.85 -20.96
CA PRO A 36 -12.50 -28.06 -20.16
C PRO A 36 -11.79 -27.84 -18.80
N GLN A 37 -12.22 -28.56 -17.76
CA GLN A 37 -11.63 -28.45 -16.42
C GLN A 37 -10.19 -28.99 -16.34
N ASP A 38 -9.79 -29.90 -17.25
CA ASP A 38 -8.43 -30.42 -17.36
C ASP A 38 -7.43 -29.43 -17.99
N ARG A 39 -7.87 -28.20 -18.31
CA ARG A 39 -7.07 -27.14 -18.94
C ARG A 39 -6.94 -25.89 -18.06
N PRO A 40 -6.37 -25.99 -16.85
CA PRO A 40 -6.29 -24.87 -15.91
C PRO A 40 -5.45 -23.69 -16.44
N ILE A 41 -4.39 -23.95 -17.22
CA ILE A 41 -3.52 -22.90 -17.76
C ILE A 41 -4.23 -22.06 -18.84
N ASP A 42 -5.02 -22.70 -19.70
CA ASP A 42 -5.84 -22.02 -20.70
C ASP A 42 -6.95 -21.20 -20.01
N LEU A 43 -7.61 -21.81 -19.02
CA LEU A 43 -8.61 -21.14 -18.21
C LEU A 43 -8.05 -19.91 -17.47
N ALA A 44 -6.85 -20.02 -16.89
CA ALA A 44 -6.13 -18.90 -16.28
C ALA A 44 -5.88 -17.76 -17.28
N THR A 45 -5.54 -18.12 -18.52
CA THR A 45 -5.33 -17.16 -19.61
C THR A 45 -6.63 -16.44 -19.98
N PHE A 46 -7.77 -17.13 -19.97
CA PHE A 46 -9.07 -16.50 -20.26
C PHE A 46 -9.48 -15.50 -19.18
N TYR A 47 -9.35 -15.87 -17.90
CA TYR A 47 -9.55 -14.93 -16.79
C TYR A 47 -8.60 -13.72 -16.88
N GLN A 48 -7.33 -13.93 -17.22
CA GLN A 48 -6.37 -12.83 -17.35
C GLN A 48 -6.67 -11.89 -18.53
N ASN A 49 -7.24 -12.41 -19.62
CA ASN A 49 -7.66 -11.57 -20.75
C ASN A 49 -8.96 -10.82 -20.44
N ARG A 50 -9.91 -11.44 -19.73
CA ARG A 50 -11.14 -10.79 -19.26
C ARG A 50 -10.82 -9.66 -18.27
N SER A 51 -9.90 -9.88 -17.34
CA SER A 51 -9.43 -8.82 -16.43
C SER A 51 -8.77 -7.66 -17.17
N ALA A 52 -8.19 -7.88 -18.35
CA ALA A 52 -7.72 -6.79 -19.20
C ALA A 52 -8.84 -5.86 -19.65
N CYS A 53 -10.00 -6.43 -19.97
CA CYS A 53 -11.19 -5.68 -20.38
C CYS A 53 -11.76 -4.89 -19.18
N TYR A 54 -11.85 -5.53 -18.02
CA TYR A 54 -12.27 -4.86 -16.78
C TYR A 54 -11.31 -3.73 -16.38
N GLU A 55 -10.00 -3.90 -16.57
CA GLU A 55 -9.02 -2.83 -16.32
C GLU A 55 -9.27 -1.61 -17.23
N LYS A 56 -9.59 -1.85 -18.51
CA LYS A 56 -9.95 -0.77 -19.44
C LYS A 56 -11.27 -0.08 -19.11
N ARG A 57 -12.14 -0.76 -18.35
CA ARG A 57 -13.40 -0.25 -17.85
C ARG A 57 -13.29 0.34 -16.43
N GLU A 58 -12.09 0.36 -15.85
CA GLU A 58 -11.82 0.79 -14.48
C GLU A 58 -12.61 0.02 -13.41
N MET A 59 -12.97 -1.22 -13.73
CA MET A 59 -13.72 -2.13 -12.84
C MET A 59 -12.74 -2.90 -11.94
N TRP A 60 -12.12 -2.20 -10.99
CA TRP A 60 -10.96 -2.69 -10.23
C TRP A 60 -11.23 -3.95 -9.39
N GLU A 61 -12.43 -4.08 -8.81
CA GLU A 61 -12.81 -5.26 -8.04
C GLU A 61 -12.86 -6.52 -8.91
N GLN A 62 -13.48 -6.41 -10.09
CA GLN A 62 -13.56 -7.50 -11.06
C GLN A 62 -12.17 -7.88 -11.61
N VAL A 63 -11.27 -6.89 -11.77
CA VAL A 63 -9.86 -7.18 -12.12
C VAL A 63 -9.20 -8.02 -11.03
N LYS A 64 -9.36 -7.65 -9.75
CA LYS A 64 -8.78 -8.40 -8.63
C LYS A 64 -9.33 -9.82 -8.56
N GLU A 65 -10.63 -9.98 -8.75
CA GLU A 65 -11.29 -11.30 -8.74
C GLU A 65 -10.75 -12.21 -9.85
N ASP A 66 -10.78 -11.74 -11.11
CA ASP A 66 -10.29 -12.52 -12.25
C ASP A 66 -8.81 -12.85 -12.16
N CYS A 67 -7.98 -11.90 -11.72
CA CYS A 67 -6.56 -12.19 -11.51
C CYS A 67 -6.35 -13.19 -10.37
N THR A 68 -7.18 -13.16 -9.32
CA THR A 68 -7.11 -14.14 -8.24
C THR A 68 -7.49 -15.54 -8.71
N PHE A 69 -8.54 -15.67 -9.54
CA PHE A 69 -8.85 -16.95 -10.19
C PHE A 69 -7.72 -17.42 -11.12
N ALA A 70 -7.16 -16.53 -11.93
CA ALA A 70 -6.04 -16.86 -12.79
C ALA A 70 -4.80 -17.35 -12.00
N LEU A 71 -4.51 -16.75 -10.84
CA LEU A 71 -3.40 -17.14 -9.98
C LEU A 71 -3.64 -18.45 -9.23
N LYS A 72 -4.88 -18.76 -8.86
CA LYS A 72 -5.25 -20.08 -8.32
C LYS A 72 -5.02 -21.21 -9.34
N LEU A 73 -5.19 -20.91 -10.62
CA LEU A 73 -5.01 -21.88 -11.71
C LEU A 73 -3.57 -21.94 -12.23
N ASN A 74 -2.85 -20.82 -12.16
CA ASN A 74 -1.44 -20.70 -12.53
C ASN A 74 -0.71 -19.76 -11.56
N GLU A 75 -0.11 -20.36 -10.54
CA GLU A 75 0.58 -19.65 -9.44
C GLU A 75 1.78 -18.81 -9.90
N LYS A 76 2.35 -19.11 -11.08
CA LYS A 76 3.52 -18.40 -11.62
C LYS A 76 3.15 -17.41 -12.71
N TYR A 77 1.88 -17.01 -12.78
CA TYR A 77 1.40 -16.13 -13.84
C TYR A 77 1.73 -14.65 -13.58
N VAL A 78 2.96 -14.25 -13.94
CA VAL A 78 3.49 -12.89 -13.75
C VAL A 78 2.53 -11.80 -14.24
N LYS A 79 1.90 -11.96 -15.42
CA LYS A 79 0.96 -10.97 -15.97
C LYS A 79 -0.32 -10.82 -15.13
N ALA A 80 -0.72 -11.84 -14.37
CA ALA A 80 -1.85 -11.74 -13.45
C ALA A 80 -1.45 -10.99 -12.18
N PHE A 81 -0.28 -11.27 -11.59
CA PHE A 81 0.27 -10.50 -10.48
C PHE A 81 0.39 -9.00 -10.80
N LEU A 82 1.01 -8.66 -11.93
CA LEU A 82 1.21 -7.26 -12.34
C LEU A 82 -0.09 -6.50 -12.66
N ARG A 83 -1.17 -7.21 -12.99
CA ARG A 83 -2.48 -6.59 -13.24
C ARG A 83 -3.26 -6.44 -11.93
N ARG A 84 -3.24 -7.45 -11.07
CA ARG A 84 -3.85 -7.40 -9.73
C ARG A 84 -3.19 -6.34 -8.86
N SER A 85 -1.86 -6.19 -8.91
CA SER A 85 -1.16 -5.14 -8.17
C SER A 85 -1.60 -3.74 -8.58
N ARG A 86 -1.80 -3.51 -9.89
CA ARG A 86 -2.35 -2.25 -10.41
C ARG A 86 -3.77 -1.98 -9.93
N ALA A 87 -4.63 -2.99 -9.96
CA ALA A 87 -6.00 -2.86 -9.48
C ALA A 87 -6.07 -2.63 -7.96
N ALA A 88 -5.25 -3.34 -7.19
CA ALA A 88 -5.13 -3.18 -5.74
C ALA A 88 -4.67 -1.75 -5.39
N GLU A 89 -3.65 -1.25 -6.08
CA GLU A 89 -3.19 0.13 -5.91
C GLU A 89 -4.29 1.16 -6.22
N LYS A 90 -5.04 0.98 -7.31
CA LYS A 90 -6.16 1.86 -7.68
C LYS A 90 -7.31 1.80 -6.68
N SER A 91 -7.48 0.66 -6.01
CA SER A 91 -8.47 0.46 -4.95
C SER A 91 -7.99 0.94 -3.58
N GLY A 92 -6.72 1.37 -3.45
CA GLY A 92 -6.12 1.80 -2.18
C GLY A 92 -5.53 0.68 -1.32
N ASP A 93 -5.60 -0.58 -1.77
CA ASP A 93 -5.00 -1.73 -1.08
C ASP A 93 -3.51 -1.83 -1.45
N LEU A 94 -2.71 -0.96 -0.82
CA LEU A 94 -1.28 -0.87 -1.07
C LEU A 94 -0.50 -2.09 -0.55
N VAL A 95 -1.03 -2.82 0.43
CA VAL A 95 -0.40 -4.02 0.98
C VAL A 95 -0.45 -5.14 -0.06
N LEU A 96 -1.66 -5.45 -0.56
CA LEU A 96 -1.82 -6.45 -1.62
C LEU A 96 -1.05 -6.06 -2.88
N ALA A 97 -1.04 -4.77 -3.24
CA ALA A 97 -0.28 -4.28 -4.38
C ALA A 97 1.23 -4.55 -4.23
N LEU A 98 1.79 -4.37 -3.03
CA LEU A 98 3.20 -4.62 -2.74
C LEU A 98 3.54 -6.11 -2.76
N GLU A 99 2.67 -6.96 -2.21
CA GLU A 99 2.84 -8.42 -2.23
C GLU A 99 2.87 -8.96 -3.66
N ASP A 100 1.93 -8.53 -4.49
CA ASP A 100 1.80 -8.98 -5.86
C ASP A 100 2.97 -8.53 -6.74
N VAL A 101 3.37 -7.26 -6.65
CA VAL A 101 4.51 -6.76 -7.43
C VAL A 101 5.82 -7.40 -6.98
N THR A 102 5.98 -7.69 -5.69
CA THR A 102 7.15 -8.40 -5.17
C THR A 102 7.19 -9.84 -5.67
N SER A 103 6.04 -10.53 -5.68
CA SER A 103 5.89 -11.88 -6.24
C SER A 103 6.26 -11.89 -7.73
N ALA A 104 5.81 -10.90 -8.50
CA ALA A 104 6.20 -10.74 -9.90
C ALA A 104 7.72 -10.53 -10.06
N CYS A 105 8.34 -9.65 -9.26
CA CYS A 105 9.79 -9.42 -9.28
C CYS A 105 10.59 -10.71 -9.01
N ILE A 106 10.16 -11.52 -8.04
CA ILE A 106 10.80 -12.80 -7.71
C ILE A 106 10.72 -13.77 -8.89
N LEU A 107 9.53 -13.90 -9.51
CA LEU A 107 9.32 -14.79 -10.66
C LEU A 107 10.13 -14.34 -11.89
N GLU A 108 10.29 -13.03 -12.07
CA GLU A 108 11.12 -12.41 -13.12
C GLU A 108 12.62 -12.39 -12.77
N ARG A 109 13.02 -12.99 -11.63
CA ARG A 109 14.40 -13.02 -11.13
C ARG A 109 15.04 -11.64 -11.05
N PHE A 110 14.23 -10.62 -10.76
CA PHE A 110 14.64 -9.22 -10.65
C PHE A 110 15.30 -8.66 -11.93
N GLN A 111 15.07 -9.27 -13.09
CA GLN A 111 15.64 -8.80 -14.37
C GLN A 111 14.83 -7.65 -14.99
N VAL A 112 13.55 -7.57 -14.68
CA VAL A 112 12.63 -6.59 -15.28
C VAL A 112 12.61 -5.30 -14.46
N GLN A 113 13.25 -4.26 -15.00
CA GLN A 113 13.33 -2.95 -14.33
C GLN A 113 11.96 -2.32 -14.05
N SER A 114 10.98 -2.50 -14.94
CA SER A 114 9.65 -1.93 -14.75
C SER A 114 8.95 -2.44 -13.49
N SER A 115 9.09 -3.73 -13.16
CA SER A 115 8.53 -4.33 -11.95
C SER A 115 9.23 -3.82 -10.70
N LEU A 116 10.56 -3.64 -10.74
CA LEU A 116 11.34 -3.07 -9.64
C LEU A 116 10.93 -1.61 -9.33
N VAL A 117 10.77 -0.79 -10.37
CA VAL A 117 10.32 0.60 -10.22
C VAL A 117 8.90 0.66 -9.64
N ASN A 118 8.01 -0.25 -10.09
CA ASN A 118 6.67 -0.35 -9.51
C ASN A 118 6.69 -0.74 -8.03
N ALA A 119 7.54 -1.71 -7.66
CA ALA A 119 7.69 -2.14 -6.27
C ALA A 119 8.21 -1.00 -5.37
N ASP A 120 9.25 -0.29 -5.80
CA ASP A 120 9.79 0.86 -5.07
C ASP A 120 8.75 1.97 -4.88
N ARG A 121 7.99 2.28 -5.94
CA ARG A 121 6.92 3.29 -5.90
C ARG A 121 5.82 2.93 -4.91
N ILE A 122 5.34 1.68 -4.93
CA ILE A 122 4.29 1.18 -4.03
C ILE A 122 4.82 1.14 -2.59
N LEU A 123 6.05 0.66 -2.37
CA LEU A 123 6.68 0.63 -1.05
C LEU A 123 6.79 2.04 -0.44
N LYS A 124 7.20 3.04 -1.22
CA LYS A 124 7.23 4.44 -0.80
C LYS A 124 5.85 4.98 -0.46
N ALA A 125 4.83 4.63 -1.24
CA ALA A 125 3.45 5.04 -0.97
C ALA A 125 2.93 4.44 0.34
N LEU A 126 3.13 3.14 0.56
CA LEU A 126 2.75 2.45 1.78
C LEU A 126 3.50 2.99 3.00
N GLY A 127 4.81 3.21 2.88
CA GLY A 127 5.63 3.82 3.94
C GLY A 127 5.14 5.22 4.33
N ARG A 128 4.74 6.05 3.36
CA ARG A 128 4.14 7.36 3.63
C ARG A 128 2.79 7.25 4.34
N GLN A 129 1.97 6.26 3.98
CA GLN A 129 0.69 6.01 4.66
C GLN A 129 0.93 5.62 6.13
N HIS A 130 1.78 4.61 6.38
CA HIS A 130 2.13 4.19 7.73
C HIS A 130 2.76 5.33 8.55
N ALA A 131 3.62 6.15 7.95
CA ALA A 131 4.22 7.30 8.62
C ALA A 131 3.16 8.33 9.05
N ARG A 132 2.15 8.60 8.20
CA ARG A 132 1.04 9.50 8.54
C ARG A 132 0.19 8.93 9.68
N GLU A 133 -0.15 7.66 9.63
CA GLU A 133 -0.92 6.99 10.68
C GLU A 133 -0.16 6.96 12.01
N ALA A 134 1.14 6.69 11.97
CA ALA A 134 2.02 6.72 13.14
C ALA A 134 2.14 8.13 13.72
N LEU A 135 2.28 9.15 12.87
CA LEU A 135 2.34 10.55 13.32
C LEU A 135 1.02 10.99 13.96
N ALA A 136 -0.12 10.59 13.41
CA ALA A 136 -1.44 10.89 13.99
C ALA A 136 -1.63 10.25 15.37
N LYS A 137 -1.07 9.06 15.58
CA LYS A 137 -1.12 8.33 16.88
C LYS A 137 0.03 8.71 17.82
N ARG A 138 0.99 9.51 17.36
CA ARG A 138 2.20 9.83 18.12
C ARG A 138 1.82 10.66 19.34
N ARG A 139 2.12 10.13 20.52
CA ARG A 139 2.04 10.91 21.76
C ARG A 139 3.24 11.85 21.83
N PRO A 140 3.06 13.13 22.21
CA PRO A 140 4.20 13.99 22.48
C PRO A 140 5.00 13.35 23.61
N VAL A 141 6.28 13.15 23.38
CA VAL A 141 7.24 12.67 24.38
C VAL A 141 8.12 13.84 24.72
N MET A 142 8.34 14.06 26.01
CA MET A 142 9.27 15.08 26.49
C MET A 142 10.66 14.83 25.90
N PRO A 143 11.38 15.87 25.45
CA PRO A 143 12.78 15.74 25.09
C PRO A 143 13.62 15.21 26.26
N SER A 144 14.82 14.70 25.98
CA SER A 144 15.68 14.19 27.04
C SER A 144 16.00 15.27 28.08
N LYS A 145 16.17 14.89 29.35
CA LYS A 145 16.53 15.83 30.42
C LYS A 145 17.77 16.66 30.07
N HIS A 146 18.74 16.03 29.40
CA HIS A 146 19.94 16.70 28.91
C HIS A 146 19.60 17.76 27.85
N PHE A 147 18.77 17.42 26.86
CA PHE A 147 18.34 18.38 25.84
C PHE A 147 17.63 19.58 26.46
N ILE A 148 16.70 19.34 27.40
CA ILE A 148 15.94 20.41 28.08
C ILE A 148 16.89 21.32 28.86
N LYS A 149 17.81 20.74 29.64
CA LYS A 149 18.82 21.49 30.39
C LYS A 149 19.70 22.35 29.47
N THR A 150 20.22 21.75 28.40
CA THR A 150 21.08 22.44 27.43
C THR A 150 20.32 23.56 26.73
N TYR A 151 19.06 23.32 26.35
CA TYR A 151 18.20 24.34 25.74
C TYR A 151 17.99 25.53 26.68
N PHE A 152 17.60 25.30 27.94
CA PHE A 152 17.41 26.38 28.91
C PHE A 152 18.72 27.10 29.27
N SER A 153 19.86 26.40 29.31
CA SER A 153 21.16 27.04 29.56
C SER A 153 21.61 28.01 28.47
N ALA A 154 21.04 27.92 27.26
CA ALA A 154 21.33 28.86 26.19
C ALA A 154 20.74 30.26 26.46
N PHE A 155 19.79 30.39 27.39
CA PHE A 155 19.18 31.66 27.78
C PHE A 155 19.87 32.20 29.04
N SER A 156 21.02 32.86 28.84
CA SER A 156 21.85 33.41 29.93
C SER A 156 21.16 34.49 30.77
N GLU A 157 20.14 35.15 30.23
CA GLU A 157 19.36 36.20 30.91
C GLU A 157 17.90 35.83 31.16
N ASP A 158 17.58 34.54 31.32
CA ASP A 158 16.20 34.14 31.61
C ASP A 158 15.71 34.77 32.94
N PRO A 159 14.70 35.66 32.91
CA PRO A 159 14.15 36.26 34.13
C PRO A 159 13.50 35.21 35.04
N ILE A 160 13.01 34.10 34.48
CA ILE A 160 12.39 33.00 35.25
C ILE A 160 13.44 32.33 36.13
N ALA A 161 14.67 32.14 35.63
CA ALA A 161 15.76 31.56 36.41
C ALA A 161 16.13 32.41 37.64
N LYS A 162 15.92 33.74 37.58
CA LYS A 162 16.26 34.71 38.64
C LYS A 162 15.14 34.89 39.67
N ILE A 163 13.92 34.40 39.41
CA ILE A 163 12.79 34.52 40.33
C ILE A 163 12.94 33.47 41.45
N ASN A 164 13.07 33.96 42.69
CA ASN A 164 12.93 33.14 43.89
C ASN A 164 11.46 33.00 44.26
N VAL A 165 11.02 31.77 44.46
CA VAL A 165 9.64 31.42 44.83
C VAL A 165 9.59 31.14 46.33
N ASP A 166 8.56 31.65 47.02
CA ASP A 166 8.31 31.36 48.44
C ASP A 166 8.13 29.86 48.69
N ASP A 167 8.89 29.31 49.64
CA ASP A 167 8.87 27.90 50.04
C ASP A 167 7.50 27.40 50.48
N LYS A 168 6.61 28.30 50.94
CA LYS A 168 5.26 27.95 51.41
C LYS A 168 4.23 27.81 50.29
N ALA A 169 4.50 28.35 49.10
CA ALA A 169 3.56 28.26 47.97
C ALA A 169 3.65 26.89 47.30
N THR A 170 2.58 26.10 47.35
CA THR A 170 2.52 24.74 46.76
C THR A 170 1.82 24.68 45.41
N ASN A 171 1.29 25.81 44.91
CA ASN A 171 0.30 25.81 43.83
C ASN A 171 0.82 26.57 42.60
N GLY A 172 0.44 26.11 41.40
CA GLY A 172 0.69 26.80 40.14
C GLY A 172 2.19 26.99 39.81
N PHE A 173 2.60 28.24 39.58
CA PHE A 173 3.96 28.63 39.17
C PHE A 173 5.05 28.14 40.14
N ALA A 174 4.77 28.17 41.45
CA ALA A 174 5.73 27.78 42.47
C ALA A 174 6.12 26.30 42.36
N LYS A 175 5.15 25.43 42.07
CA LYS A 175 5.36 23.99 41.86
C LYS A 175 6.16 23.74 40.58
N ALA A 176 5.80 24.42 39.48
CA ALA A 176 6.46 24.30 38.19
C ALA A 176 7.94 24.75 38.25
N LYS A 177 8.25 25.86 38.94
CA LYS A 177 9.63 26.35 39.11
C LYS A 177 10.49 25.36 39.89
N ARG A 178 9.98 24.78 40.97
CA ARG A 178 10.71 23.75 41.74
C ARG A 178 10.97 22.50 40.91
N ALA A 179 9.98 22.05 40.15
CA ALA A 179 10.12 20.90 39.25
C ALA A 179 11.17 21.18 38.14
N LEU A 180 11.23 22.41 37.61
CA LEU A 180 12.26 22.85 36.67
C LEU A 180 13.66 22.80 37.29
N ASP A 181 13.83 23.36 38.50
CA ASP A 181 15.12 23.40 39.21
C ASP A 181 15.60 22.01 39.61
N ALA A 182 14.66 21.13 39.99
CA ALA A 182 14.90 19.72 40.27
C ALA A 182 15.14 18.86 39.02
N GLN A 183 15.04 19.44 37.82
CA GLN A 183 15.12 18.73 36.53
C GLN A 183 14.09 17.60 36.39
N ASP A 184 12.95 17.77 37.07
CA ASP A 184 11.75 16.93 36.96
C ASP A 184 10.75 17.60 36.01
N TYR A 185 11.12 17.63 34.73
CA TYR A 185 10.38 18.36 33.71
C TYR A 185 8.99 17.77 33.44
N GLU A 186 8.73 16.51 33.78
CA GLU A 186 7.40 15.89 33.63
C GLU A 186 6.38 16.50 34.59
N SER A 187 6.82 16.86 35.80
CA SER A 187 5.97 17.50 36.81
C SER A 187 5.75 19.01 36.61
N VAL A 188 6.38 19.60 35.58
CA VAL A 188 6.24 21.01 35.19
C VAL A 188 4.97 21.25 34.36
N VAL A 189 4.58 20.28 33.52
CA VAL A 189 3.46 20.37 32.56
C VAL A 189 2.15 19.86 33.16
#